data_AF-A0A6G0VH84-F1
#
_entry.id   AF-A0A6G0VH84-F1
#
_cell.length_a   1.000
_cell.length_b   1.000
_cell.length_c   1.000
_cell.angle_alpha   90.00
_cell.angle_beta   90.00
_cell.angle_gamma   90.00
#
_symmetry.space_group_name_H-M   'P 1'
#
loop_
_entity.id
_entity.type
_entity.pdbx_description
1 polymer ?
#
loop_
_entity_poly.entity_id
_entity_poly.type
_entity_poly.pdbx_seq_one_letter_code
_entity_poly.pdbx_strand_id
1 'polypeptide(L)'
;MVEGTLKQIGKLQRDLENIKITCDKFIEKAQRIIDLEIENTEDVKNKKDLEMCDIQDQFENKRILRKKRMSNYETEDDPIINAAKKFEVEVYNKVFDAIIRSMTTRFIINNTLYFDLSLLSPNNFESFKNGMPSGALSTLSLKLKPFIEYNNDVEQIKSNLCEELLHFSSSWKYL
;
A
#
# COMPACT_ATOMS: atom_id res chain seq x y z
N MET A 1 12.57 1.62 6.92
CA MET A 1 11.97 0.49 6.17
C MET A 1 10.91 0.97 5.18
N VAL A 2 9.89 1.71 5.62
CA VAL A 2 8.78 2.19 4.76
C VAL A 2 9.22 3.10 3.61
N GLU A 3 10.21 3.96 3.80
CA GLU A 3 10.73 4.82 2.72
C GLU A 3 11.34 4.04 1.54
N GLY A 4 11.99 2.90 1.83
CA GLY A 4 12.54 2.02 0.79
C GLY A 4 11.43 1.39 -0.04
N THR A 5 10.39 0.88 0.61
CA THR A 5 9.19 0.36 -0.04
C THR A 5 8.48 1.45 -0.85
N LEU A 6 8.37 2.67 -0.32
CA LEU A 6 7.74 3.79 -1.01
C LEU A 6 8.51 4.19 -2.28
N LYS A 7 9.85 4.17 -2.23
CA LYS A 7 10.72 4.35 -3.41
C LYS A 7 10.51 3.26 -4.45
N GLN A 8 10.35 2.00 -4.03
CA GLN A 8 10.06 0.89 -4.95
C GLN A 8 8.69 1.03 -5.60
N ILE A 9 7.64 1.36 -4.82
CA ILE A 9 6.30 1.62 -5.34
C ILE A 9 6.31 2.81 -6.31
N GLY A 10 7.08 3.87 -6.01
CA GLY A 10 7.26 5.00 -6.92
C GLY A 10 7.89 4.61 -8.26
N LYS A 11 8.79 3.62 -8.28
CA LYS A 11 9.34 3.08 -9.55
C LYS A 11 8.27 2.33 -10.36
N LEU A 12 7.38 1.62 -9.67
CA LEU A 12 6.29 0.85 -10.30
C LEU A 12 5.12 1.72 -10.74
N GLN A 13 4.92 2.91 -10.14
CA GLN A 13 3.76 3.80 -10.33
C GLN A 13 3.44 4.13 -11.80
N ARG A 14 4.42 4.06 -12.71
CA ARG A 14 4.25 4.38 -14.14
C ARG A 14 4.56 3.20 -15.05
N ASP A 15 4.70 2.01 -14.50
CA ASP A 15 5.13 0.82 -15.22
C ASP A 15 3.96 -0.11 -15.51
N LEU A 16 2.96 0.42 -16.22
CA LEU A 16 1.82 -0.37 -16.66
C LEU A 16 2.26 -1.50 -17.61
N GLU A 17 3.31 -1.29 -18.39
CA GLU A 17 3.75 -2.24 -19.41
C GLU A 17 4.29 -3.54 -18.79
N ASN A 18 5.14 -3.46 -17.76
CA ASN A 18 5.59 -4.66 -17.07
C ASN A 18 4.44 -5.39 -16.35
N ILE A 19 3.43 -4.65 -15.90
CA ILE A 19 2.23 -5.25 -15.31
C ILE A 19 1.42 -5.99 -16.37
N LYS A 20 1.24 -5.44 -17.57
CA LYS A 20 0.61 -6.17 -18.68
C LYS A 20 1.35 -7.46 -19.00
N ILE A 21 2.68 -7.40 -19.16
CA ILE A 21 3.50 -8.60 -19.41
C ILE A 21 3.29 -9.66 -18.32
N THR A 22 3.15 -9.24 -17.07
CA THR A 22 2.92 -10.14 -15.94
C THR A 22 1.50 -10.73 -15.97
N CYS A 23 0.50 -9.92 -16.33
CA CYS A 23 -0.87 -10.37 -16.53
C CYS A 23 -0.97 -11.36 -17.70
N ASP A 24 -0.30 -11.10 -18.82
CA ASP A 24 -0.29 -11.99 -19.99
C ASP A 24 0.27 -13.37 -19.62
N LYS A 25 1.40 -13.40 -18.88
CA LYS A 25 1.96 -14.65 -18.34
C LYS A 25 1.00 -15.38 -17.41
N PHE A 26 0.23 -14.65 -16.62
CA PHE A 26 -0.77 -15.22 -15.74
C PHE A 26 -1.94 -15.82 -16.53
N ILE A 27 -2.44 -15.10 -17.55
CA ILE A 27 -3.52 -15.55 -18.43
C ILE A 27 -3.08 -16.82 -19.16
N GLU A 28 -1.88 -16.84 -19.76
CA GLU A 28 -1.33 -18.04 -20.41
C GLU A 28 -1.26 -19.23 -19.45
N LYS A 29 -0.80 -18.99 -18.22
CA LYS A 29 -0.70 -20.06 -17.21
C LYS A 29 -2.09 -20.58 -16.82
N ALA A 30 -3.05 -19.69 -16.65
CA ALA A 30 -4.42 -20.05 -16.29
C ALA A 30 -5.11 -20.82 -17.43
N GLN A 31 -4.93 -20.40 -18.69
CA GLN A 31 -5.41 -21.11 -19.87
C GLN A 31 -4.85 -22.54 -19.92
N ARG A 32 -3.53 -22.72 -19.74
CA ARG A 32 -2.91 -24.06 -19.70
C ARG A 32 -3.49 -24.97 -18.61
N ILE A 33 -3.85 -24.41 -17.46
CA ILE A 33 -4.47 -25.18 -16.37
C ILE A 33 -5.87 -25.64 -16.78
N ILE A 34 -6.65 -24.77 -17.41
CA ILE A 34 -7.99 -25.11 -17.93
C ILE A 34 -7.88 -26.20 -19.01
N ASP A 35 -6.95 -26.05 -19.95
CA ASP A 35 -6.72 -27.03 -21.02
C ASP A 35 -6.40 -28.43 -20.46
N LEU A 36 -5.50 -28.50 -19.48
CA LEU A 36 -5.16 -29.76 -18.81
C LEU A 36 -6.36 -30.38 -18.08
N GLU A 37 -7.21 -29.57 -17.46
CA GLU A 37 -8.41 -30.06 -16.76
C GLU A 37 -9.45 -30.60 -17.75
N ILE A 38 -9.58 -29.97 -18.92
CA ILE A 38 -10.43 -30.44 -20.04
C ILE A 38 -9.95 -31.81 -20.56
N GLU A 39 -8.64 -31.99 -20.71
CA GLU A 39 -8.04 -33.25 -21.15
C GLU A 39 -8.28 -34.39 -20.16
N ASN A 40 -8.23 -34.10 -18.85
CA ASN A 40 -8.39 -35.09 -17.78
C ASN A 40 -9.85 -35.41 -17.42
N THR A 41 -10.82 -34.62 -17.92
CA THR A 41 -12.25 -34.79 -17.59
C THR A 41 -12.94 -35.76 -18.56
N GLU A 42 -13.38 -36.91 -18.04
CA GLU A 42 -14.18 -37.90 -18.80
C GLU A 42 -15.69 -37.58 -18.85
N ASP A 43 -16.19 -36.80 -17.89
CA ASP A 43 -17.60 -36.37 -17.83
C ASP A 43 -17.90 -35.31 -18.90
N VAL A 44 -18.71 -35.70 -19.88
CA VAL A 44 -19.10 -34.87 -21.04
C VAL A 44 -19.73 -33.53 -20.64
N LYS A 45 -20.45 -33.48 -19.50
CA LYS A 45 -21.10 -32.26 -19.05
C LYS A 45 -20.08 -31.29 -18.45
N ASN A 46 -19.23 -31.78 -17.56
CA ASN A 46 -18.19 -30.96 -16.92
C ASN A 46 -17.15 -30.47 -17.93
N LYS A 47 -16.80 -31.31 -18.91
CA LYS A 47 -15.91 -30.94 -20.01
C LYS A 47 -16.46 -29.76 -20.82
N LYS A 48 -17.76 -29.78 -21.13
CA LYS A 48 -18.43 -28.71 -21.88
C LYS A 48 -18.49 -27.39 -21.09
N ASP A 49 -18.68 -27.46 -19.78
CA ASP A 49 -18.67 -26.28 -18.91
C ASP A 49 -17.26 -25.65 -18.81
N LEU A 50 -16.20 -26.47 -18.80
CA LEU A 50 -14.80 -26.03 -18.84
C LEU A 50 -14.41 -25.44 -20.21
N GLU A 51 -14.87 -26.04 -21.32
CA GLU A 51 -14.66 -25.50 -22.68
C GLU A 51 -15.32 -24.13 -22.89
N MET A 52 -16.31 -23.77 -22.06
CA MET A 52 -16.95 -22.45 -22.09
C MET A 52 -16.23 -21.40 -21.22
N CYS A 53 -15.19 -21.79 -20.48
CA CYS A 53 -14.39 -20.88 -19.64
C CYS A 53 -13.31 -20.18 -20.46
N ASP A 54 -13.72 -19.22 -21.30
CA ASP A 54 -12.79 -18.32 -21.98
C ASP A 54 -12.30 -17.23 -21.03
N ILE A 55 -10.99 -17.19 -20.79
CA ILE A 55 -10.36 -16.10 -20.03
C ILE A 55 -10.24 -14.90 -20.96
N GLN A 56 -10.86 -13.79 -20.57
CA GLN A 56 -10.72 -12.52 -21.26
C GLN A 56 -9.25 -12.05 -21.24
N ASP A 57 -8.65 -11.94 -22.42
CA ASP A 57 -7.25 -11.57 -22.62
C ASP A 57 -7.07 -10.09 -22.98
N GLN A 58 -8.11 -9.43 -23.51
CA GLN A 58 -8.07 -8.04 -23.94
C GLN A 58 -9.18 -7.18 -23.34
N PHE A 59 -8.92 -5.87 -23.27
CA PHE A 59 -9.92 -4.88 -22.87
C PHE A 59 -11.12 -4.90 -23.82
N GLU A 60 -12.34 -4.83 -23.26
CA GLU A 60 -13.55 -4.71 -24.07
C GLU A 60 -13.52 -3.46 -24.97
N ASN A 61 -13.63 -3.68 -26.28
CA ASN A 61 -13.77 -2.60 -27.25
C ASN A 61 -15.20 -2.03 -27.20
N LYS A 62 -15.46 -1.14 -26.24
CA LYS A 62 -16.76 -0.43 -26.17
C LYS A 62 -16.86 0.60 -27.28
N ARG A 63 -17.96 0.55 -28.05
CA ARG A 63 -18.28 1.55 -29.07
C ARG A 63 -18.36 2.94 -28.41
N ILE A 64 -17.50 3.85 -28.86
CA ILE A 64 -17.46 5.22 -28.34
C ILE A 64 -18.70 5.97 -28.84
N LEU A 65 -19.64 6.24 -27.94
CA LEU A 65 -20.73 7.16 -28.20
C LEU A 65 -20.18 8.59 -28.20
N ARG A 66 -19.89 9.13 -29.39
CA ARG A 66 -19.55 10.55 -29.54
C ARG A 66 -20.81 11.37 -29.20
N LYS A 67 -20.83 11.98 -28.02
CA LYS A 67 -21.85 13.00 -27.71
C LYS A 67 -21.64 14.16 -28.70
N LYS A 68 -22.70 14.62 -29.37
CA LYS A 68 -22.66 15.87 -30.15
C LYS A 68 -22.23 16.99 -29.20
N ARG A 69 -21.05 17.57 -29.43
CA ARG A 69 -20.56 18.74 -28.69
C ARG A 69 -20.96 20.00 -29.45
N MET A 70 -21.38 21.03 -28.72
CA MET A 70 -21.49 22.38 -29.27
C MET A 70 -20.07 22.97 -29.41
N SER A 71 -19.81 23.72 -30.47
CA SER A 71 -18.51 24.40 -30.65
C SER A 71 -18.32 25.45 -29.54
N ASN A 72 -17.42 25.17 -28.60
CA ASN A 72 -16.94 26.14 -27.63
C ASN A 72 -15.42 26.31 -27.84
N TYR A 73 -14.92 27.53 -27.69
CA TYR A 73 -13.53 27.90 -27.96
C TYR A 73 -12.54 27.53 -26.82
N GLU A 74 -13.02 27.07 -25.66
CA GLU A 74 -12.18 26.90 -24.47
C GLU A 74 -12.12 25.47 -23.89
N THR A 75 -12.21 24.40 -24.70
CA THR A 75 -12.01 23.04 -24.14
C THR A 75 -11.43 22.08 -25.15
N GLU A 76 -10.10 21.98 -25.20
CA GLU A 76 -9.34 21.05 -26.04
C GLU A 76 -9.02 19.72 -25.33
N ASP A 77 -9.88 19.24 -24.43
CA ASP A 77 -9.71 17.88 -23.90
C ASP A 77 -10.29 16.86 -24.90
N ASP A 78 -9.39 16.34 -25.73
CA ASP A 78 -9.65 15.21 -26.62
C ASP A 78 -10.02 13.96 -25.81
N PRO A 79 -11.08 13.24 -26.19
CA PRO A 79 -11.46 12.01 -25.50
C PRO A 79 -10.39 10.94 -25.71
N ILE A 80 -9.94 10.29 -24.62
CA ILE A 80 -9.02 9.16 -24.72
C ILE A 80 -9.72 8.00 -25.45
N ILE A 81 -9.27 7.70 -26.67
CA ILE A 81 -9.87 6.69 -27.57
C ILE A 81 -9.42 5.28 -27.18
N ASN A 82 -8.20 5.13 -26.67
CA ASN A 82 -7.61 3.83 -26.34
C ASN A 82 -8.03 3.37 -24.92
N ALA A 83 -8.69 2.20 -24.82
CA ALA A 83 -9.15 1.63 -23.56
C ALA A 83 -8.03 1.37 -22.55
N ALA A 84 -6.86 0.89 -23.00
CA ALA A 84 -5.70 0.66 -22.15
C ALA A 84 -5.14 1.98 -21.61
N LYS A 85 -5.05 3.02 -22.45
CA LYS A 85 -4.59 4.35 -22.00
C LYS A 85 -5.59 5.00 -21.04
N LYS A 86 -6.89 4.78 -21.27
CA LYS A 86 -7.94 5.24 -20.38
C LYS A 86 -7.83 4.57 -19.01
N PHE A 87 -7.65 3.25 -18.97
CA PHE A 87 -7.42 2.52 -17.72
C PHE A 87 -6.15 3.01 -16.99
N GLU A 88 -5.06 3.23 -17.72
CA GLU A 88 -3.81 3.76 -17.19
C GLU A 88 -4.03 5.08 -16.44
N VAL A 89 -4.71 6.04 -17.08
CA VAL A 89 -4.92 7.38 -16.54
C VAL A 89 -5.99 7.42 -15.46
N GLU A 90 -7.14 6.78 -15.69
CA GLU A 90 -8.31 6.93 -14.83
C GLU A 90 -8.27 6.03 -13.59
N VAL A 91 -7.63 4.86 -13.69
CA VAL A 91 -7.63 3.85 -12.62
C VAL A 91 -6.23 3.64 -12.09
N TYR A 92 -5.33 3.14 -12.94
CA TYR A 92 -4.01 2.66 -12.53
C TYR A 92 -3.21 3.75 -11.80
N ASN A 93 -2.99 4.89 -12.47
CA ASN A 93 -2.24 6.00 -11.90
C ASN A 93 -2.90 6.53 -10.62
N LYS A 94 -4.24 6.69 -10.60
CA LYS A 94 -4.95 7.19 -9.42
C LYS A 94 -4.81 6.26 -8.22
N VAL A 95 -4.85 4.95 -8.43
CA VAL A 95 -4.69 3.96 -7.37
C VAL A 95 -3.28 4.05 -6.78
N PHE A 96 -2.25 4.06 -7.63
CA PHE A 96 -0.86 4.20 -7.14
C PHE A 96 -0.61 5.55 -6.46
N ASP A 97 -1.11 6.65 -7.02
CA ASP A 97 -1.05 7.99 -6.41
C ASP A 97 -1.71 7.99 -5.02
N ALA A 98 -2.88 7.36 -4.89
CA ALA A 98 -3.59 7.23 -3.63
C ALA A 98 -2.82 6.39 -2.61
N ILE A 99 -2.22 5.28 -3.03
CA ILE A 99 -1.38 4.42 -2.16
C ILE A 99 -0.16 5.19 -1.68
N ILE A 100 0.59 5.82 -2.59
CA ILE A 100 1.79 6.60 -2.25
C ILE A 100 1.42 7.73 -1.30
N ARG A 101 0.37 8.50 -1.60
CA ARG A 101 -0.10 9.57 -0.73
C ARG A 101 -0.48 9.05 0.65
N SER A 102 -1.26 7.97 0.72
CA SER A 102 -1.68 7.36 1.98
C SER A 102 -0.47 6.90 2.82
N MET A 103 0.49 6.21 2.19
CA MET A 103 1.70 5.75 2.87
C MET A 103 2.57 6.91 3.35
N THR A 104 2.76 7.95 2.52
CA THR A 104 3.52 9.14 2.90
C THR A 104 2.87 9.84 4.08
N THR A 105 1.56 10.10 4.02
CA THR A 105 0.85 10.77 5.12
C THR A 105 0.87 9.95 6.40
N ARG A 106 0.66 8.64 6.31
CA ARG A 106 0.63 7.79 7.50
C ARG A 106 2.02 7.65 8.10
N PHE A 107 3.00 7.22 7.33
CA PHE A 107 4.28 6.75 7.87
C PHE A 107 5.43 7.76 7.79
N ILE A 108 5.49 8.59 6.75
CA ILE A 108 6.59 9.56 6.61
C ILE A 108 6.32 10.80 7.46
N ILE A 109 5.13 11.38 7.35
CA ILE A 109 4.79 12.59 8.12
C ILE A 109 4.80 12.30 9.63
N ASN A 110 4.30 11.13 10.05
CA ASN A 110 4.27 10.74 11.46
C ASN A 110 5.45 9.84 11.86
N ASN A 111 6.55 9.85 11.10
CA ASN A 111 7.68 8.94 11.32
C ASN A 111 8.21 9.01 12.76
N THR A 112 8.26 10.20 13.35
CA THR A 112 8.73 10.40 14.73
C THR A 112 7.86 9.67 15.75
N LEU A 113 6.54 9.64 15.56
CA LEU A 113 5.63 8.88 16.41
C LEU A 113 5.81 7.37 16.24
N TYR A 114 5.97 6.89 15.00
CA TYR A 114 6.24 5.47 14.77
C TYR A 114 7.59 5.04 15.32
N PHE A 115 8.60 5.91 15.26
CA PHE A 115 9.88 5.70 15.92
C PHE A 115 9.68 5.57 17.43
N ASP A 116 8.98 6.51 18.08
CA ASP A 116 8.69 6.46 19.51
C ASP A 116 7.95 5.17 19.90
N LEU A 117 6.93 4.78 19.13
CA LEU A 117 6.17 3.53 19.35
C LEU A 117 7.01 2.27 19.12
N SER A 118 7.99 2.31 18.21
CA SER A 118 8.86 1.18 17.96
C SER A 118 9.75 0.86 19.17
N LEU A 119 10.07 1.85 19.99
CA LEU A 119 10.85 1.66 21.22
C LEU A 119 10.06 0.88 22.28
N LEU A 120 8.72 0.88 22.22
CA LEU A 120 7.85 0.09 23.10
C LEU A 120 7.83 -1.40 22.72
N SER A 121 8.35 -1.76 21.56
CA SER A 121 8.41 -3.16 21.14
C SER A 121 9.56 -3.89 21.85
N PRO A 122 9.29 -5.04 22.53
CA PRO A 122 10.33 -5.80 23.22
C PRO A 122 11.49 -6.25 22.32
N ASN A 123 11.22 -6.46 21.03
CA ASN A 123 12.23 -6.79 20.02
C ASN A 123 13.36 -5.74 19.92
N ASN A 124 13.07 -4.50 20.32
CA ASN A 124 14.01 -3.38 20.24
C ASN A 124 14.68 -3.05 21.58
N PHE A 125 14.34 -3.73 22.68
CA PHE A 125 14.85 -3.39 24.02
C PHE A 125 16.37 -3.49 24.15
N GLU A 126 17.00 -4.43 23.45
CA GLU A 126 18.46 -4.54 23.42
C GLU A 126 19.13 -3.32 22.78
N SER A 127 18.43 -2.59 21.89
CA SER A 127 19.01 -1.47 21.14
C SER A 127 19.26 -0.22 21.99
N PHE A 128 18.57 -0.07 23.12
CA PHE A 128 18.67 1.10 24.01
C PHE A 128 18.97 0.72 25.47
N LYS A 129 19.49 -0.51 25.70
CA LYS A 129 19.85 -0.99 27.04
C LYS A 129 20.85 -0.10 27.77
N ASN A 130 21.71 0.60 27.02
CA ASN A 130 22.74 1.50 27.57
C ASN A 130 22.28 2.97 27.63
N GLY A 131 21.00 3.24 27.38
CA GLY A 131 20.43 4.58 27.41
C GLY A 131 19.52 4.85 26.20
N MET A 132 18.55 5.73 26.41
CA MET A 132 17.58 6.11 25.38
C MET A 132 18.20 7.09 24.36
N PRO A 133 17.85 6.99 23.06
CA PRO A 133 18.28 7.95 22.05
C PRO A 133 17.86 9.39 22.37
N SER A 134 18.70 10.36 22.01
CA SER A 134 18.38 11.78 22.18
C SER A 134 17.13 12.16 21.37
N GLY A 135 16.06 12.53 22.05
CA GLY A 135 14.76 12.88 21.44
C GLY A 135 13.73 11.75 21.44
N ALA A 136 14.05 10.57 21.97
CA ALA A 136 13.09 9.49 22.13
C ALA A 136 11.85 9.89 22.94
N LEU A 137 10.70 9.34 22.55
CA LEU A 137 9.38 9.52 23.17
C LEU A 137 8.85 10.96 23.13
N SER A 138 9.54 11.91 22.49
CA SER A 138 9.12 13.32 22.51
C SER A 138 7.77 13.54 21.83
N THR A 139 7.51 12.86 20.70
CA THR A 139 6.22 13.00 19.99
C THR A 139 5.12 12.29 20.77
N LEU A 140 5.43 11.13 21.36
CA LEU A 140 4.50 10.38 22.19
C LEU A 140 4.08 11.17 23.44
N SER A 141 5.02 11.78 24.16
CA SER A 141 4.74 12.60 25.35
C SER A 141 3.81 13.78 25.04
N LEU A 142 4.03 14.45 23.90
CA LEU A 142 3.13 15.51 23.43
C LEU A 142 1.70 15.00 23.19
N LYS A 143 1.56 13.80 22.63
CA LYS A 143 0.25 13.18 22.36
C LYS A 143 -0.44 12.64 23.61
N LEU A 144 0.32 12.25 24.63
CA LEU A 144 -0.19 11.74 25.89
C LEU A 144 -0.61 12.84 26.87
N LYS A 145 -0.03 14.05 26.76
CA LYS A 145 -0.34 15.20 27.63
C LYS A 145 -1.84 15.42 27.90
N PRO A 146 -2.75 15.40 26.90
CA PRO A 146 -4.18 15.63 27.14
C PRO A 146 -4.86 14.59 28.03
N PHE A 147 -4.26 13.41 28.20
CA PHE A 147 -4.81 12.29 28.97
C PHE A 147 -4.22 12.19 30.38
N ILE A 148 -3.23 13.03 30.71
CA ILE A 148 -2.58 13.04 32.02
C ILE A 148 -3.17 14.21 32.80
N GLU A 149 -3.92 13.90 33.86
CA GLU A 149 -4.68 14.87 34.65
C GLU A 149 -3.81 15.86 35.45
N TYR A 150 -2.52 15.55 35.65
CA TYR A 150 -1.59 16.39 36.39
C TYR A 150 -0.99 17.51 35.52
N ASN A 151 -0.68 18.66 36.14
CA ASN A 151 0.05 19.80 35.56
C ASN A 151 1.53 19.47 35.20
N ASN A 152 1.82 18.24 34.80
CA ASN A 152 3.13 17.84 34.36
C ASN A 152 3.43 18.49 33.01
N ASP A 153 4.59 19.14 32.92
CA ASP A 153 5.10 19.60 31.63
C ASP A 153 5.47 18.41 30.74
N VAL A 154 5.51 18.64 29.43
CA VAL A 154 5.81 17.61 28.41
C VAL A 154 7.16 16.95 28.69
N GLU A 155 8.16 17.72 29.10
CA GLU A 155 9.49 17.17 29.42
C GLU A 155 9.47 16.27 30.66
N GLN A 156 8.61 16.56 31.65
CA GLN A 156 8.46 15.66 32.81
C GLN A 156 7.79 14.34 32.41
N ILE A 157 6.74 14.41 31.59
CA ILE A 157 6.07 13.22 31.05
C ILE A 157 7.07 12.35 30.27
N LYS A 158 7.91 12.99 29.46
CA LYS A 158 8.96 12.34 28.69
C LYS A 158 10.04 11.70 29.57
N SER A 159 10.53 12.39 30.61
CA SER A 159 11.54 11.81 31.53
C SER A 159 10.99 10.56 32.20
N ASN A 160 9.78 10.65 32.76
CA ASN A 160 9.14 9.53 33.45
C ASN A 160 8.95 8.33 32.51
N LEU A 161 8.46 8.54 31.28
CA LEU A 161 8.28 7.47 30.31
C LEU A 161 9.61 6.82 29.90
N CYS A 162 10.67 7.61 29.72
CA CYS A 162 12.00 7.08 29.40
C CYS A 162 12.55 6.22 30.55
N GLU A 163 12.42 6.67 31.79
CA GLU A 163 12.86 5.95 32.98
C GLU A 163 12.08 4.65 33.18
N GLU A 164 10.75 4.70 33.07
CA GLU A 164 9.88 3.52 33.17
C GLU A 164 10.19 2.51 32.08
N LEU A 165 10.36 2.95 30.83
CA LEU A 165 10.67 2.06 29.71
C LEU A 165 12.05 1.41 29.87
N LEU A 166 13.05 2.14 30.37
CA LEU A 166 14.38 1.57 30.66
C LEU A 166 14.34 0.54 31.78
N HIS A 167 13.56 0.81 32.83
CA HIS A 167 13.37 -0.14 33.92
C HIS A 167 12.63 -1.40 33.43
N PHE A 168 11.57 -1.22 32.65
CA PHE A 168 10.79 -2.30 32.06
C PHE A 168 11.63 -3.15 31.10
N SER A 169 12.38 -2.52 30.20
CA SER A 169 13.22 -3.23 29.23
C SER A 169 14.32 -4.06 29.89
N SER A 170 14.91 -3.54 30.99
CA SER A 170 15.92 -4.25 31.77
C SER A 170 15.34 -5.47 32.50
N SER A 171 14.08 -5.39 32.90
CA SER A 171 13.37 -6.45 33.63
C SER A 171 12.70 -7.47 32.71
N TRP A 172 12.56 -7.16 31.42
CA TRP A 172 11.83 -7.99 30.44
C TRP A 172 12.34 -9.43 30.32
N LYS A 173 13.63 -9.67 30.51
CA LYS A 173 14.21 -11.03 30.47
C LYS A 173 13.72 -11.95 31.59
N TYR A 174 13.11 -11.39 32.63
CA TYR A 174 12.67 -12.08 33.83
C TYR A 174 11.14 -12.17 33.96
N LEU A 175 10.41 -11.68 32.95
CA LEU A 175 8.95 -11.76 32.82
C LEU A 175 8.57 -12.85 31.82
#